data_AF-A0A5B0R7M3-F1
#
_entry.id   AF-A0A5B0R7M3-F1
#
_cell.length_a   1.000
_cell.length_b   1.000
_cell.length_c   1.000
_cell.angle_alpha   90.00
_cell.angle_beta   90.00
_cell.angle_gamma   90.00
#
_symmetry.space_group_name_H-M   'P 1'
#
loop_
_entity.id
_entity.type
_entity.pdbx_description
1 polymer ?
#
loop_
_entity_poly.entity_id
_entity_poly.type
_entity_poly.pdbx_seq_one_letter_code
_entity_poly.pdbx_strand_id
1 'polypeptide(L)'
;MIYDQLLNFFGEVDCAKPRSSRSSSIEAFVVCRNYAPPDGFVPDMSHPLLMNPATRCQSDEGTSQDLRRILDFVACGDLSAWPDSDMNYPPPSPGINEGPEDTNPIAPPTEPPYKEWLLKKSRGEL
;
A
#
# COMPACT_ATOMS: atom_id res chain seq x y z
N MET A 1 -10.45 8.84 12.99
CA MET A 1 -9.62 8.23 11.91
C MET A 1 -9.97 6.75 11.80
N ILE A 2 -9.58 6.04 10.73
CA ILE A 2 -9.93 4.60 10.56
C ILE A 2 -9.40 3.72 11.70
N TYR A 3 -8.25 4.09 12.26
CA TYR A 3 -7.63 3.39 13.40
C TYR A 3 -8.49 3.42 14.66
N ASP A 4 -9.14 4.56 14.97
CA ASP A 4 -10.01 4.67 16.14
C ASP A 4 -11.23 3.77 16.04
N GLN A 5 -11.73 3.56 14.81
CA GLN A 5 -12.85 2.65 14.58
C GLN A 5 -12.45 1.20 14.88
N LEU A 6 -11.24 0.80 14.46
CA LEU A 6 -10.71 -0.54 14.65
C LEU A 6 -10.33 -0.81 16.11
N LEU A 7 -9.80 0.17 16.84
CA LEU A 7 -9.45 0.04 18.27
C LEU A 7 -10.64 -0.33 19.17
N ASN A 8 -11.89 -0.12 18.74
CA ASN A 8 -13.06 -0.58 19.49
C ASN A 8 -13.26 -2.11 19.45
N PHE A 9 -12.61 -2.79 18.50
CA PHE A 9 -12.78 -4.22 18.24
C PHE A 9 -11.51 -5.02 18.44
N PHE A 10 -10.36 -4.36 18.61
CA PHE A 10 -9.05 -5.00 18.65
C PHE A 10 -8.21 -4.36 19.74
N GLY A 11 -7.57 -5.19 20.57
CA GLY A 11 -6.69 -4.71 21.64
C GLY A 11 -5.41 -4.06 21.11
N GLU A 12 -4.97 -4.47 19.92
CA GLU A 12 -3.78 -3.95 19.26
C GLU A 12 -4.10 -3.68 17.78
N VAL A 13 -3.76 -2.48 17.31
CA VAL A 13 -3.89 -2.08 15.91
C VAL A 13 -2.56 -1.45 15.54
N ASP A 14 -1.95 -1.90 14.44
CA ASP A 14 -0.72 -1.32 13.90
C ASP A 14 -0.90 -0.98 12.43
N CYS A 15 -0.14 -0.02 11.93
CA CYS A 15 -0.01 0.22 10.50
C CYS A 15 1.32 -0.34 10.02
N ALA A 16 1.32 -1.20 9.01
CA ALA A 16 2.50 -1.85 8.52
C ALA A 16 2.66 -1.66 7.02
N LYS A 17 3.87 -1.34 6.59
CA LYS A 17 4.26 -1.44 5.18
C LYS A 17 5.39 -2.46 5.08
N PRO A 18 5.17 -3.57 4.38
CA PRO A 18 6.20 -4.58 4.25
C PRO A 18 7.34 -4.08 3.36
N ARG A 19 8.56 -4.59 3.55
CA ARG A 19 9.72 -4.28 2.68
C ARG A 19 9.54 -4.68 1.22
N SER A 20 8.65 -5.63 0.94
CA SER A 20 8.24 -6.00 -0.42
C SER A 20 7.30 -4.99 -1.08
N SER A 21 6.78 -4.02 -0.33
CA SER A 21 6.00 -2.92 -0.87
C SER A 21 6.94 -1.82 -1.36
N ARG A 22 6.65 -1.30 -2.56
CA ARG A 22 7.49 -0.27 -3.19
C ARG A 22 7.49 1.02 -2.38
N SER A 23 8.64 1.67 -2.26
CA SER A 23 8.76 2.95 -1.56
C SER A 23 7.86 4.03 -2.17
N SER A 24 7.71 4.01 -3.49
CA SER A 24 6.85 4.93 -4.26
C SER A 24 5.34 4.67 -4.12
N SER A 25 4.93 3.53 -3.53
CA SER A 25 3.52 3.25 -3.27
C SER A 25 3.08 3.87 -1.94
N ILE A 26 1.87 4.42 -1.92
CA ILE A 26 1.22 4.90 -0.68
C ILE A 26 0.49 3.76 0.06
N GLU A 27 0.59 2.52 -0.43
CA GLU A 27 -0.06 1.37 0.19
C GLU A 27 0.53 1.08 1.58
N ALA A 28 -0.35 0.72 2.50
CA ALA A 28 -0.03 0.24 3.83
C ALA A 28 -1.16 -0.69 4.29
N PHE A 29 -0.84 -1.57 5.23
CA PHE A 29 -1.72 -2.59 5.76
C PHE A 29 -2.03 -2.27 7.22
N VAL A 30 -3.29 -2.33 7.62
CA VAL A 30 -3.65 -2.23 9.03
C VAL A 30 -3.70 -3.63 9.61
N VAL A 31 -2.86 -3.90 10.60
CA VAL A 31 -2.73 -5.20 11.28
C VAL A 31 -3.47 -5.11 12.59
N CYS A 32 -4.61 -5.77 12.67
CA CYS A 32 -5.43 -5.82 13.88
C CYS A 32 -5.19 -7.15 14.62
N ARG A 33 -4.84 -7.08 15.90
CA ARG A 33 -4.52 -8.23 16.76
C ARG A 33 -5.40 -8.21 17.99
N ASN A 34 -5.61 -9.38 18.60
CA ASN A 34 -6.47 -9.56 19.77
C ASN A 34 -7.90 -9.04 19.54
N TYR A 35 -8.64 -9.71 18.65
CA TYR A 35 -10.04 -9.38 18.39
C TYR A 35 -10.87 -9.53 19.67
N ALA A 36 -11.43 -8.40 20.11
CA ALA A 36 -12.21 -8.24 21.32
C ALA A 36 -13.41 -7.33 20.99
N PRO A 37 -14.45 -7.86 20.34
CA PRO A 37 -15.63 -7.09 20.01
C PRO A 37 -16.42 -6.72 21.28
N PRO A 38 -17.17 -5.61 21.29
CA PRO A 38 -18.07 -5.27 22.38
C PRO A 38 -19.14 -6.34 22.61
N ASP A 39 -19.57 -6.51 23.86
CA ASP A 39 -20.62 -7.46 24.22
C ASP A 39 -21.91 -7.20 23.42
N GLY A 40 -22.46 -8.25 22.82
CA GLY A 40 -23.66 -8.16 21.98
C GLY A 40 -23.43 -7.63 20.57
N PHE A 41 -22.19 -7.41 20.15
CA PHE A 41 -21.89 -7.06 18.75
C PHE A 41 -22.20 -8.22 17.80
N VAL A 42 -23.08 -7.97 16.83
CA VAL A 42 -23.40 -8.89 15.73
C VAL A 42 -22.84 -8.30 14.45
N PRO A 43 -21.91 -8.98 13.75
CA PRO A 43 -21.37 -8.49 12.50
C PRO A 43 -22.46 -8.48 11.42
N ASP A 44 -22.70 -7.32 10.84
CA ASP A 44 -23.72 -7.13 9.80
C ASP A 44 -23.14 -6.30 8.64
N MET A 45 -23.44 -6.73 7.41
CA MET A 45 -23.05 -6.06 6.18
C MET A 45 -23.94 -4.85 5.85
N SER A 46 -25.06 -4.69 6.55
CA SER A 46 -25.94 -3.53 6.39
C SER A 46 -25.31 -2.22 6.90
N HIS A 47 -24.38 -2.32 7.85
CA HIS A 47 -23.68 -1.17 8.44
C HIS A 47 -22.16 -1.37 8.38
N PRO A 48 -21.56 -1.31 7.17
CA PRO A 48 -20.12 -1.44 7.03
C PRO A 48 -19.42 -0.33 7.82
N LEU A 49 -18.55 -0.74 8.76
CA LEU A 49 -17.87 0.10 9.75
C LEU A 49 -17.22 1.37 9.16
N LEU A 50 -16.85 1.32 7.87
CA LEU A 50 -16.00 2.28 7.18
C LEU A 50 -16.75 3.37 6.40
N MET A 51 -18.08 3.27 6.26
CA MET A 51 -18.79 4.05 5.23
C MET A 51 -19.23 5.44 5.68
N ASN A 52 -19.27 5.74 6.98
CA ASN A 52 -19.65 7.09 7.43
C ASN A 52 -19.20 7.42 8.88
N PRO A 53 -18.14 8.23 9.06
CA PRO A 53 -17.71 8.68 10.39
C PRO A 53 -18.69 9.67 11.04
N ALA A 54 -19.60 10.30 10.27
CA ALA A 54 -20.53 11.32 10.77
C ALA A 54 -21.81 10.73 11.38
N THR A 55 -22.22 9.51 11.03
CA THR A 55 -23.44 8.89 11.58
C THR A 55 -23.25 8.19 12.92
N ARG A 56 -22.03 8.09 13.46
CA ARG A 56 -21.78 7.45 14.77
C ARG A 56 -21.56 8.41 15.94
N CYS A 57 -21.40 9.69 15.67
CA CYS A 57 -21.21 10.70 16.72
C CYS A 57 -22.41 11.65 16.72
N GLN A 58 -23.53 11.23 17.29
CA GLN A 58 -24.39 12.18 17.97
C GLN A 58 -23.86 12.31 19.40
N SER A 59 -22.82 13.13 19.56
CA SER A 59 -22.47 13.65 20.87
C SER A 59 -22.37 15.17 20.72
N ASP A 60 -23.39 15.80 21.28
CA ASP A 60 -23.51 17.22 21.50
C ASP A 60 -22.23 17.86 22.07
N GLU A 61 -22.05 19.12 21.67
CA GLU A 61 -21.39 20.21 22.40
C GLU A 61 -19.96 20.00 22.94
N GLY A 62 -19.02 20.72 22.31
CA GLY A 62 -18.05 21.51 23.08
C GLY A 62 -16.70 20.88 23.43
N THR A 63 -16.42 19.63 23.09
CA THR A 63 -15.10 19.02 23.31
C THR A 63 -14.62 18.22 22.10
N SER A 64 -14.39 18.92 20.98
CA SER A 64 -13.56 18.40 19.89
C SER A 64 -12.09 18.34 20.35
N GLN A 65 -11.79 17.49 21.33
CA GLN A 65 -10.44 16.96 21.44
C GLN A 65 -10.20 16.21 20.13
N ASP A 66 -9.16 16.65 19.44
CA ASP A 66 -8.75 16.09 18.18
C ASP A 66 -8.31 14.64 18.40
N LEU A 67 -9.27 13.68 18.34
CA LEU A 67 -9.07 12.24 18.57
C LEU A 67 -8.22 11.59 17.46
N ARG A 68 -7.39 12.36 16.75
CA ARG A 68 -6.44 11.84 15.76
C ARG A 68 -5.32 11.12 16.50
N ARG A 69 -5.50 9.83 16.77
CA ARG A 69 -4.44 8.97 17.28
C ARG A 69 -3.51 8.61 16.13
N ILE A 70 -2.24 9.00 16.26
CA ILE A 70 -1.16 8.50 15.39
C ILE A 70 -0.80 7.11 15.92
N LEU A 71 -0.91 6.14 15.05
CA LEU A 71 -0.59 4.76 15.34
C LEU A 71 0.88 4.50 15.07
N ASP A 72 1.45 3.54 15.80
CA ASP A 72 2.82 3.10 15.53
C ASP A 72 2.89 2.41 14.17
N PHE A 73 3.97 2.72 13.44
CA PHE A 73 4.24 2.14 12.14
C PHE A 73 5.28 1.03 12.26
N VAL A 74 4.89 -0.18 11.90
CA VAL A 74 5.72 -1.37 12.03
C VAL A 74 6.22 -1.81 10.66
N ALA A 75 7.54 -1.92 10.50
CA ALA A 75 8.11 -2.55 9.31
C ALA A 75 7.91 -4.06 9.39
N CYS A 76 7.34 -4.67 8.35
CA CYS A 76 7.03 -6.10 8.28
C CYS A 76 7.68 -6.78 7.06
N GLY A 77 7.71 -8.11 7.04
CA GLY A 77 8.22 -8.90 5.92
C GLY A 77 9.49 -9.68 6.23
N ASP A 78 9.98 -10.40 5.23
CA ASP A 78 11.15 -11.25 5.33
C ASP A 78 12.45 -10.43 5.50
N LEU A 79 13.29 -10.83 6.45
CA LEU A 79 14.62 -10.25 6.67
C LEU A 79 15.61 -10.61 5.57
N SER A 80 15.30 -11.63 4.74
CA SER A 80 16.15 -12.07 3.63
C SER A 80 16.45 -10.97 2.62
N ALA A 81 15.66 -9.87 2.64
CA ALA A 81 15.83 -8.70 1.78
C ALA A 81 15.79 -9.01 0.27
N TRP A 82 15.36 -10.21 -0.10
CA TRP A 82 15.39 -10.72 -1.45
C TRP A 82 14.05 -11.36 -1.83
N PRO A 83 13.40 -10.92 -2.93
CA PRO A 83 13.77 -9.78 -3.79
C PRO A 83 13.32 -8.44 -3.17
N ASP A 84 14.22 -7.46 -3.11
CA ASP A 84 13.93 -6.01 -3.01
C ASP A 84 12.98 -5.55 -4.12
N SER A 85 11.90 -4.88 -3.73
CA SER A 85 10.82 -4.42 -4.60
C SER A 85 11.18 -3.23 -5.49
N ASP A 86 12.24 -2.49 -5.14
CA ASP A 86 12.71 -1.34 -5.92
C ASP A 86 13.81 -1.70 -6.94
N MET A 87 14.19 -2.98 -7.03
CA MET A 87 15.28 -3.45 -7.91
C MET A 87 14.77 -4.27 -9.10
N ASN A 88 15.39 -4.07 -10.26
CA ASN A 88 15.22 -4.94 -11.42
C ASN A 88 16.25 -6.08 -11.35
N TYR A 89 15.76 -7.32 -11.26
CA TYR A 89 16.63 -8.50 -11.19
C TYR A 89 17.01 -9.00 -12.58
N PRO A 90 18.27 -9.39 -12.80
CA PRO A 90 18.64 -10.09 -14.02
C PRO A 90 17.88 -11.42 -14.10
N PRO A 91 17.55 -11.88 -15.31
CA PRO A 91 16.94 -13.19 -15.49
C PRO A 91 17.88 -14.30 -14.95
N PRO A 92 17.32 -15.41 -14.43
CA PRO A 92 18.12 -16.53 -13.96
C PRO A 92 19.00 -17.09 -15.10
N SER A 93 20.24 -17.48 -14.77
CA SER A 93 21.19 -18.02 -15.74
C SER A 93 20.65 -19.27 -16.43
N PRO A 94 20.87 -19.46 -17.75
CA PRO A 94 20.35 -20.61 -18.49
C PRO A 94 21.06 -21.90 -18.04
N GLY A 95 20.41 -22.61 -17.13
CA GLY A 95 20.90 -23.85 -16.57
C GLY A 95 20.01 -24.26 -15.42
N ILE A 96 19.13 -25.23 -15.69
CA ILE A 96 18.10 -25.81 -14.82
C ILE A 96 16.75 -25.08 -14.95
N ASN A 97 15.97 -25.58 -15.92
CA ASN A 97 14.59 -25.22 -16.27
C ASN A 97 14.44 -23.84 -16.91
N GLU A 98 13.91 -23.85 -18.13
CA GLU A 98 13.58 -22.70 -18.98
C GLU A 98 12.96 -21.57 -18.15
N GLY A 99 13.77 -20.57 -17.79
CA GLY A 99 13.27 -19.32 -17.22
C GLY A 99 12.37 -18.64 -18.25
N PRO A 100 11.39 -17.83 -17.81
CA PRO A 100 10.47 -17.16 -18.73
C PRO A 100 11.28 -16.41 -19.79
N GLU A 101 11.01 -16.73 -21.05
CA GLU A 101 11.60 -16.07 -22.20
C GLU A 101 11.39 -14.55 -22.03
N ASP A 102 12.43 -13.75 -22.24
CA ASP A 102 12.36 -12.29 -22.10
C ASP A 102 11.44 -11.73 -23.19
N THR A 103 10.15 -11.73 -22.92
CA THR A 103 9.13 -11.26 -23.86
C THR A 103 9.11 -9.74 -23.86
N ASN A 104 9.03 -9.16 -25.05
CA ASN A 104 8.81 -7.73 -25.17
C ASN A 104 7.59 -7.29 -24.34
N PRO A 105 7.67 -6.15 -23.63
CA PRO A 105 6.57 -5.65 -22.83
C PRO A 105 5.32 -5.46 -23.70
N ILE A 106 4.17 -5.92 -23.20
CA ILE A 106 2.87 -5.84 -23.91
C ILE A 106 2.54 -4.39 -24.30
N ALA A 107 2.96 -3.44 -23.47
CA ALA A 107 2.95 -2.02 -23.76
C ALA A 107 4.41 -1.52 -23.81
N PRO A 108 5.00 -1.33 -25.01
CA PRO A 108 6.32 -0.73 -25.10
C PRO A 108 6.27 0.71 -24.56
N PRO A 109 7.40 1.24 -24.04
CA PRO A 109 7.48 2.61 -23.61
C PRO A 109 6.93 3.55 -24.69
N THR A 110 5.99 4.41 -24.31
CA THR A 110 5.56 5.52 -25.16
C THR A 110 6.79 6.32 -25.58
N GLU A 111 6.79 6.85 -26.79
CA GLU A 111 7.95 7.53 -27.38
C GLU A 111 8.62 8.48 -26.36
N PRO A 112 9.95 8.41 -26.23
CA PRO A 112 10.63 9.19 -25.21
C PRO A 112 10.38 10.68 -25.45
N PRO A 113 10.22 11.49 -24.39
CA PRO A 113 9.91 12.92 -24.51
C PRO A 113 10.97 13.72 -25.29
N TYR A 114 12.17 13.16 -25.47
CA TYR A 114 13.27 13.73 -26.25
C TYR A 114 13.40 13.15 -27.67
N LYS A 115 12.40 12.41 -28.17
CA LYS A 115 12.43 11.81 -29.52
C LYS A 115 12.64 12.87 -30.61
N GLU A 116 11.93 13.99 -30.53
CA GLU A 116 12.08 15.09 -31.51
C GLU A 116 13.49 15.67 -31.51
N TRP A 117 14.07 15.84 -30.32
CA TRP A 117 15.44 16.34 -30.19
C TRP A 117 16.45 15.37 -30.80
N LEU A 118 16.30 14.06 -30.56
CA LEU A 118 17.14 13.03 -31.20
C LEU A 118 17.01 13.03 -32.72
N LEU A 119 15.80 13.22 -33.25
CA LEU A 119 15.57 13.32 -34.69
C LEU A 119 16.24 14.56 -35.28
N LYS A 120 16.08 15.73 -34.66
CA LYS A 120 16.77 16.96 -35.09
C LYS A 120 18.29 16.82 -35.05
N LYS A 121 18.82 16.19 -34.01
CA LYS A 121 20.26 15.86 -33.91
C LYS A 121 20.72 14.96 -35.04
N SER A 122 19.97 13.91 -35.36
CA SER A 122 20.31 12.97 -36.45
C SER A 122 20.25 13.61 -37.84
N ARG A 123 19.39 14.63 -38.02
CA ARG A 123 19.23 15.38 -39.28
C ARG A 123 20.19 16.55 -39.40
N GLY A 124 20.96 16.87 -38.35
CA GLY A 124 21.84 18.05 -38.32
C GLY A 124 21.09 19.38 -38.24
N GLU A 125 19.87 19.38 -37.72
CA GLU A 125 18.98 20.56 -37.58
C GLU A 125 19.07 21.21 -36.18
N LEU A 126 20.15 20.93 -35.46
CA LEU A 126 20.48 21.54 -34.16
C LEU A 126 21.56 22.61 -34.30
#